data_AF-I4HXX7-F1
#
_entry.id   AF-I4HXX7-F1
#
_cell.length_a   1.000
_cell.length_b   1.000
_cell.length_c   1.000
_cell.angle_alpha   90.00
_cell.angle_beta   90.00
_cell.angle_gamma   90.00
#
_symmetry.space_group_name_H-M   'P 1'
#
loop_
_entity.id
_entity.type
_entity.pdbx_description
1 polymer ?
#
loop_
_entity_poly.entity_id
_entity_poly.type
_entity_poly.pdbx_seq_one_letter_code
_entity_poly.pdbx_strand_id
1 'polypeptide(L)' 'MFNQLDWNPAYSIETLEPNTVFFLSERESICFQEPLYYRLVRLIDGQRNLDEIIDILQL' A
#
# COMPACT_ATOMS: atom_id res chain seq x y z
N MET A 1 9.25 13.82 -10.93
CA MET A 1 7.84 14.21 -10.78
C MET A 1 7.60 14.50 -9.31
N PHE A 2 6.93 15.60 -8.97
CA PHE A 2 6.57 15.88 -7.57
C PHE A 2 5.42 14.93 -7.16
N ASN A 3 5.41 14.47 -5.91
CA ASN A 3 4.34 13.66 -5.28
C ASN A 3 4.19 12.18 -5.70
N GLN A 4 5.28 11.52 -6.10
CA GLN A 4 5.29 10.07 -6.26
C GLN A 4 5.20 9.42 -4.87
N LEU A 5 4.18 8.58 -4.68
CA LEU A 5 3.95 7.87 -3.42
C LEU A 5 4.69 6.55 -3.48
N ASP A 6 5.45 6.29 -2.42
CA ASP A 6 6.11 5.00 -2.21
C ASP A 6 5.98 4.61 -0.74
N TRP A 7 6.08 3.32 -0.48
CA TRP A 7 6.06 2.81 0.88
C TRP A 7 7.39 3.09 1.57
N ASN A 8 7.36 3.09 2.90
CA ASN A 8 8.58 3.19 3.69
C ASN A 8 9.47 1.96 3.39
N PRO A 9 10.71 2.14 2.88
CA PRO A 9 11.57 1.03 2.46
C PRO A 9 12.04 0.13 3.61
N ALA A 10 11.83 0.54 4.87
CA ALA A 10 12.08 -0.31 6.04
C ALA A 10 11.07 -1.46 6.17
N TYR A 11 10.00 -1.46 5.35
CA TYR A 11 8.96 -2.48 5.36
C TYR A 11 8.96 -3.28 4.05
N SER A 12 8.96 -4.60 4.19
CA SER A 12 8.50 -5.51 3.14
C SER A 12 6.98 -5.64 3.25
N ILE A 13 6.28 -5.60 2.13
CA ILE A 13 4.82 -5.67 2.12
C ILE A 13 4.38 -6.95 1.43
N GLU A 14 3.60 -7.75 2.16
CA GLU A 14 3.07 -9.01 1.68
C GLU A 14 1.55 -8.98 1.70
N THR A 15 0.91 -9.53 0.67
CA THR A 15 -0.56 -9.55 0.57
C THR A 15 -1.07 -10.99 0.55
N LEU A 16 -2.14 -11.25 1.28
CA LEU A 16 -2.86 -12.53 1.28
C LEU A 16 -4.33 -12.28 0.92
N GLU A 17 -4.80 -12.97 -0.11
CA GLU A 17 -6.21 -12.90 -0.49
C GLU A 17 -7.12 -13.40 0.64
N PRO A 18 -8.33 -12.82 0.81
CA PRO A 18 -8.94 -11.81 -0.06
C PRO A 18 -8.60 -10.35 0.28
N ASN A 19 -8.09 -10.05 1.47
CA ASN A 19 -8.01 -8.68 1.98
C ASN A 19 -6.97 -8.45 3.09
N THR A 20 -6.02 -9.37 3.27
CA THR A 20 -5.01 -9.26 4.34
C THR A 20 -3.72 -8.68 3.78
N VAL A 21 -3.13 -7.74 4.52
CA VAL A 21 -1.84 -7.13 4.20
C VAL A 21 -0.94 -7.17 5.43
N PHE A 22 0.30 -7.58 5.23
CA PHE A 22 1.35 -7.53 6.24
C PHE A 22 2.39 -6.48 5.86
N PHE A 23 2.70 -5.62 6.82
CA PHE A 23 3.89 -4.78 6.78
C PHE A 23 4.91 -5.41 7.72
N LEU A 24 6.04 -5.86 7.16
CA LEU A 24 7.08 -6.59 7.88
C LEU A 24 8.35 -5.76 7.92
N SER A 25 8.88 -5.49 9.12
CA SER A 25 10.20 -4.92 9.31
C SER A 25 11.04 -5.81 10.22
N GLU A 26 12.30 -5.45 10.44
CA GLU A 26 13.14 -6.14 11.43
C GLU A 26 12.67 -5.97 12.88
N ARG A 27 11.85 -4.94 13.16
CA ARG A 27 11.48 -4.54 14.53
C ARG A 27 10.05 -4.90 14.88
N GLU A 28 9.16 -4.89 13.90
CA GLU A 28 7.74 -5.09 14.09
C GLU A 28 7.06 -5.64 12.84
N SER A 29 5.89 -6.24 13.07
CA SER A 29 4.95 -6.62 12.04
C SER A 29 3.58 -6.02 12.32
N ILE A 30 2.93 -5.53 11.27
CA ILE A 30 1.57 -4.98 11.33
C ILE A 30 0.71 -5.76 10.35
N CYS A 31 -0.49 -6.14 10.79
CA CYS A 31 -1.47 -6.84 9.97
C CYS A 31 -2.72 -5.96 9.82
N PHE A 32 -3.11 -5.70 8.58
CA PHE A 32 -4.38 -5.08 8.23
C PHE A 32 -5.26 -6.11 7.52
N GLN A 33 -6.56 -6.11 7.85
CA GLN A 33 -7.53 -7.05 7.30
C GLN A 33 -8.69 -6.33 6.60
N GLU A 34 -8.48 -5.06 6.24
CA GLU A 34 -9.47 -4.23 5.57
C GLU A 34 -9.21 -4.16 4.05
N PRO A 35 -10.27 -4.24 3.21
CA PRO A 35 -10.14 -4.17 1.75
C PRO A 35 -9.44 -2.91 1.23
N LEU A 36 -9.51 -1.81 1.98
CA LEU A 36 -8.87 -0.55 1.60
C LEU A 36 -7.34 -0.69 1.56
N TYR A 37 -6.73 -1.25 2.61
CA TYR A 37 -5.27 -1.43 2.65
C TYR A 37 -4.81 -2.40 1.57
N TYR A 38 -5.56 -3.49 1.35
CA TYR A 38 -5.28 -4.44 0.27
C TYR A 38 -5.30 -3.77 -1.12
N ARG A 39 -6.24 -2.85 -1.36
CA ARG A 39 -6.27 -2.06 -2.61
C ARG A 39 -5.10 -1.08 -2.67
N LEU A 40 -4.85 -0.30 -1.61
CA LEU A 40 -3.81 0.73 -1.57
C LEU A 40 -2.42 0.18 -1.88
N VAL A 41 -2.06 -0.98 -1.32
CA VAL A 41 -0.75 -1.62 -1.54
C VAL A 41 -0.53 -2.00 -3.00
N ARG A 42 -1.60 -2.29 -3.75
CA ARG A 42 -1.54 -2.58 -5.19
C ARG A 42 -1.51 -1.32 -6.07
N LEU A 43 -1.81 -0.16 -5.50
CA LEU A 43 -1.85 1.13 -6.23
C LEU A 43 -0.59 1.97 -5.97
N ILE A 44 -0.03 1.91 -4.75
CA ILE A 44 1.22 2.57 -4.37
C ILE A 44 2.37 1.65 -4.80
N ASP A 45 2.73 1.76 -6.08
CA ASP A 45 3.78 0.98 -6.76
C ASP A 45 5.00 1.85 -7.13
N GLY A 46 5.05 3.08 -6.61
CA GLY A 46 6.05 4.06 -6.99
C GLY A 46 5.94 4.50 -8.45
N GLN A 47 4.88 4.21 -9.20
CA GLN A 47 4.71 4.73 -10.56
C GLN A 47 3.64 5.83 -10.62
N ARG A 48 2.80 5.90 -9.60
CA ARG A 48 1.63 6.79 -9.55
C ARG A 48 1.79 7.88 -8.52
N ASN A 49 1.18 9.03 -8.82
CA ASN A 49 1.04 10.12 -7.87
C ASN A 49 -0.28 10.02 -7.08
N LEU A 50 -0.46 10.90 -6.10
CA LEU A 50 -1.63 10.92 -5.23
C LEU A 50 -2.95 11.09 -5.99
N ASP A 51 -3.00 12.01 -6.96
CA ASP A 51 -4.23 12.34 -7.69
C ASP A 51 -4.70 11.13 -8.51
N GLU A 52 -3.77 10.45 -9.19
CA GLU A 52 -4.06 9.22 -9.95
C GLU A 52 -4.59 8.10 -9.05
N ILE A 53 -4.06 7.97 -7.83
CA ILE A 53 -4.51 6.95 -6.86
C ILE A 53 -5.93 7.27 -6.37
N ILE A 54 -6.22 8.54 -6.07
CA ILE A 54 -7.56 8.99 -5.65
C ILE A 54 -8.58 8.71 -6.76
N ASP A 55 -8.26 9.06 -8.00
CA ASP A 55 -9.13 8.84 -9.15
C ASP A 55 -9.48 7.35 -9.35
N ILE A 56 -8.51 6.44 -9.15
CA ILE A 56 -8.74 4.99 -9.24
C ILE A 56 -9.62 4.48 -8.10
N LEU A 57 -9.50 5.05 -6.89
CA LEU A 57 -10.26 4.61 -5.73
C LEU A 57 -11.73 5.03 -5.78
N GLN A 58 -12.11 6.02 -6.60
CA GLN A 58 -13.49 6.53 -6.72
C GLN A 58 -14.15 6.79 -5.35
N LEU A 59 -13.39 7.35 -4.41
CA LEU A 59 -13.91 7.84 -3.13
C LEU A 59 -14.66 9.16 -3.29
#